data_AF-A0A7C6AIF6-F1
#
_entry.id   AF-A0A7C6AIF6-F1
#
_cell.length_a   1.000
_cell.length_b   1.000
_cell.length_c   1.000
_cell.angle_alpha   90.00
_cell.angle_beta   90.00
_cell.angle_gamma   90.00
#
_symmetry.space_group_name_H-M   'P 1'
#
loop_
_entity.id
_entity.type
_entity.pdbx_description
1 polymer ?
#
loop_
_entity_poly.entity_id
_entity_poly.type
_entity_poly.pdbx_seq_one_letter_code
_entity_poly.pdbx_strand_id
1 'polypeptide(L)'
;MSQLAQPSLNDFETVFKPFLEVGRRSLGLVNGAYSTEFDEENFAQNDWDLRLIEQAEQLDVSATSIPIEGAVDRQVVAIDTSSIVVAVGRDGIILGIRGGIAIRNMLGLEIQRVGPFIVYLTPENITSILGSIFGDLPPLDLSSYQLDGSIQKTLASLLEKRLQEYVVKQFKDSIILVDGSLSAGPQDNPIWLVSRILEEARPRGNDILAFSKTSILQFWSSIFTDDRLGAKPPYIIDMTWLIERLEMRVRVLGRTFLARLSSGLSAYRVDVATCRRVEEVFGSLLKSDSLIYGYPELLILAHDYCTFTKNDVIAIQAMLRKLGAEFFREDSIRDMLFNPIDRR
;
A
#
# COMPACT_ATOMS: atom_id res chain seq x y z
N MET A 1 33.90 -3.05 -6.64
CA MET A 1 32.99 -3.03 -7.80
C MET A 1 32.32 -4.40 -7.91
N SER A 2 31.28 -4.65 -7.13
CA SER A 2 30.38 -5.79 -7.32
C SER A 2 29.28 -5.35 -8.28
N GLN A 3 29.20 -5.95 -9.46
CA GLN A 3 28.07 -5.77 -10.36
C GLN A 3 26.77 -6.07 -9.60
N LEU A 4 25.87 -5.09 -9.54
CA LEU A 4 24.48 -5.30 -9.16
C LEU A 4 23.90 -6.29 -10.19
N ALA A 5 23.86 -7.57 -9.84
CA ALA A 5 23.27 -8.59 -10.69
C ALA A 5 21.80 -8.21 -10.91
N GLN A 6 21.45 -7.87 -12.15
CA GLN A 6 20.05 -7.73 -12.55
C GLN A 6 19.33 -9.07 -12.29
N PRO A 7 18.08 -9.05 -11.82
CA PRO A 7 17.33 -10.26 -11.48
C PRO A 7 17.18 -11.18 -12.70
N SER A 8 17.14 -12.50 -12.44
CA SER A 8 16.71 -13.44 -13.46
C SER A 8 15.19 -13.33 -13.65
N LEU A 9 14.72 -13.25 -14.91
CA LEU A 9 13.28 -13.22 -15.24
C LEU A 9 12.47 -14.37 -14.59
N ASN A 10 13.12 -15.49 -14.27
CA ASN A 10 12.48 -16.68 -13.73
C ASN A 10 11.83 -16.45 -12.35
N ASP A 11 12.42 -15.64 -11.47
CA ASP A 11 11.86 -15.41 -10.13
C ASP A 11 10.61 -14.53 -10.21
N PHE A 12 10.62 -13.52 -11.09
CA PHE A 12 9.46 -12.65 -11.32
C PHE A 12 8.29 -13.43 -11.94
N GLU A 13 8.54 -14.21 -12.99
CA GLU A 13 7.50 -15.03 -13.61
C GLU A 13 6.91 -16.01 -12.60
N THR A 14 7.74 -16.65 -11.75
CA THR A 14 7.25 -17.58 -10.74
C THR A 14 6.27 -16.93 -9.76
N VAL A 15 6.55 -15.70 -9.31
CA VAL A 15 5.72 -14.99 -8.32
C VAL A 15 4.41 -14.46 -8.95
N PHE A 16 4.47 -13.91 -10.16
CA PHE A 16 3.32 -13.18 -10.75
C PHE A 16 2.53 -13.96 -11.80
N LYS A 17 3.05 -15.09 -12.30
CA LYS A 17 2.32 -15.98 -13.23
C LYS A 17 0.95 -16.43 -12.72
N PRO A 18 0.73 -16.73 -11.42
CA PRO A 18 -0.59 -17.07 -10.92
C PRO A 18 -1.63 -15.97 -11.20
N PHE A 19 -1.27 -14.68 -11.05
CA PHE A 19 -2.18 -13.57 -11.35
C PHE A 19 -2.56 -13.54 -12.84
N LEU A 20 -1.60 -13.78 -13.75
CA LEU A 20 -1.85 -13.83 -15.20
C LEU A 20 -2.74 -15.02 -15.59
N GLU A 21 -2.45 -16.20 -15.04
CA GLU A 21 -3.20 -17.41 -15.37
C GLU A 21 -4.63 -17.39 -14.85
N VAL A 22 -4.82 -16.84 -13.64
CA VAL A 22 -6.12 -16.61 -13.03
C VAL A 22 -6.90 -15.57 -13.82
N GLY A 23 -6.27 -14.45 -14.17
CA GLY A 23 -6.89 -13.43 -15.00
C GLY A 23 -7.38 -14.00 -16.33
N ARG A 24 -6.52 -14.74 -17.04
CA ARG A 24 -6.88 -15.36 -18.32
C ARG A 24 -8.03 -16.36 -18.20
N ARG A 25 -8.03 -17.22 -17.17
CA ARG A 25 -9.10 -18.21 -16.93
C ARG A 25 -10.42 -17.53 -16.59
N SER A 26 -10.40 -16.57 -15.68
CA SER A 26 -11.62 -15.88 -15.21
C SER A 26 -12.27 -15.06 -16.32
N LEU A 27 -11.48 -14.35 -17.13
CA LEU A 27 -11.99 -13.56 -18.24
C LEU A 27 -12.72 -14.38 -19.31
N GLY A 28 -12.41 -15.68 -19.45
CA GLY A 28 -13.12 -16.59 -20.34
C GLY A 28 -14.56 -16.92 -19.91
N LEU A 29 -14.96 -16.52 -18.69
CA LEU A 29 -16.30 -16.75 -18.13
C LEU A 29 -17.24 -15.54 -18.28
N VAL A 30 -16.77 -14.42 -18.81
CA VAL A 30 -17.54 -13.18 -18.89
C VAL A 30 -18.66 -13.32 -19.93
N ASN A 31 -19.91 -13.28 -19.47
CA ASN A 31 -21.13 -13.23 -20.30
C ASN A 31 -21.93 -11.95 -19.99
N GLY A 32 -21.62 -10.87 -20.71
CA GLY A 32 -22.23 -9.56 -20.47
C GLY A 32 -21.80 -8.89 -19.16
N ALA A 33 -21.55 -7.59 -19.23
CA ALA A 33 -21.08 -6.72 -18.16
C ALA A 33 -21.70 -5.33 -18.28
N TYR A 34 -21.54 -4.50 -17.27
CA TYR A 34 -22.05 -3.15 -17.16
C TYR A 34 -20.87 -2.22 -16.91
N SER A 35 -20.84 -1.05 -17.56
CA SER A 35 -19.84 -0.01 -17.30
C SER A 35 -20.16 0.71 -16.02
N THR A 36 -19.19 0.83 -15.12
CA THR A 36 -19.28 1.62 -13.89
C THR A 36 -18.88 3.08 -14.16
N GLU A 37 -19.61 4.03 -13.57
CA GLU A 37 -19.18 5.43 -13.47
C GLU A 37 -18.47 5.65 -12.13
N PHE A 38 -17.46 6.54 -12.15
CA PHE A 38 -16.62 6.82 -11.00
C PHE A 38 -17.36 7.71 -9.99
N ASP A 39 -17.55 7.21 -8.78
CA ASP A 39 -17.82 8.04 -7.61
C ASP A 39 -16.59 8.01 -6.70
N GLU A 40 -15.79 9.08 -6.75
CA GLU A 40 -14.83 9.41 -5.69
C GLU A 40 -15.50 10.37 -4.70
N GLU A 41 -16.01 9.83 -3.60
CA GLU A 41 -16.40 10.56 -2.40
C GLU A 41 -16.06 9.68 -1.19
N ASN A 42 -15.59 10.15 -0.03
CA ASN A 42 -15.02 11.41 0.41
C ASN A 42 -14.37 11.12 1.78
N PHE A 43 -13.53 12.05 2.23
CA PHE A 43 -12.87 12.15 3.53
C PHE A 43 -13.56 11.42 4.70
N ALA A 44 -12.80 10.56 5.38
CA ALA A 44 -13.17 10.06 6.70
C ALA A 44 -13.20 11.24 7.69
N GLN A 45 -14.41 11.73 7.98
CA GLN A 45 -14.69 12.46 9.21
C GLN A 45 -14.50 11.47 10.36
N ASN A 46 -13.43 11.66 11.13
CA ASN A 46 -13.24 10.94 12.37
C ASN A 46 -13.61 11.88 13.52
N ASP A 47 -14.80 11.71 14.08
CA ASP A 47 -15.12 12.23 15.41
C ASP A 47 -14.33 11.40 16.44
N TRP A 48 -13.43 12.07 17.18
CA TRP A 48 -12.51 11.42 18.12
C TRP A 48 -12.95 11.58 19.58
N ASP A 49 -12.58 10.61 20.42
CA ASP A 49 -12.82 10.68 21.87
C ASP A 49 -11.93 11.75 22.53
N LEU A 50 -12.54 12.85 22.97
CA LEU A 50 -11.90 13.98 23.67
C LEU A 50 -11.00 13.52 24.84
N ARG A 51 -11.29 12.37 25.46
CA ARG A 51 -10.49 11.84 26.58
C ARG A 51 -9.08 11.42 26.17
N LEU A 52 -8.90 10.96 24.92
CA LEU A 52 -7.57 10.62 24.40
C LEU A 52 -6.70 11.86 24.19
N ILE A 53 -7.33 12.98 23.84
CA ILE A 53 -6.70 14.29 23.66
C ILE A 53 -6.19 14.83 24.99
N GLU A 54 -7.02 14.80 26.03
CA GLU A 54 -6.62 15.28 27.37
C GLU A 54 -5.50 14.43 27.97
N GLN A 55 -5.53 13.11 27.76
CA GLN A 55 -4.45 12.22 28.18
C GLN A 55 -3.14 12.52 27.43
N ALA A 56 -3.22 12.90 26.16
CA ALA A 56 -2.07 13.24 25.32
C ALA A 56 -1.25 14.41 25.83
N GLU A 57 -1.96 15.45 26.27
CA GLU A 57 -1.37 16.70 26.75
C GLU A 57 -0.57 16.51 28.04
N GLN A 58 -0.91 15.47 28.81
CA GLN A 58 -0.26 15.14 30.07
C GLN A 58 0.96 14.22 29.91
N LEU A 59 1.19 13.68 28.71
CA LEU A 59 2.34 12.81 28.45
C LEU A 59 3.62 13.62 28.32
N ASP A 60 4.63 13.21 29.08
CA ASP A 60 6.00 13.66 28.90
C ASP A 60 6.65 12.81 27.80
N VAL A 61 6.84 13.42 26.63
CA VAL A 61 7.37 12.75 25.44
C VAL A 61 8.52 13.57 24.88
N SER A 62 9.62 12.91 24.57
CA SER A 62 10.82 13.55 24.00
C SER A 62 10.96 13.25 22.52
N ALA A 63 11.37 14.27 21.77
CA ALA A 63 11.74 14.12 20.38
C ALA A 63 13.21 13.68 20.27
N THR A 64 13.47 12.71 19.40
CA THR A 64 14.82 12.29 19.03
C THR A 64 15.19 12.93 17.70
N SER A 65 16.22 13.78 17.69
CA SER A 65 16.72 14.42 16.46
C SER A 65 17.35 13.39 15.52
N ILE A 66 17.12 13.55 14.22
CA ILE A 66 17.71 12.70 13.18
C ILE A 66 19.00 13.35 12.68
N PRO A 67 20.19 12.75 12.89
CA PRO A 67 21.44 13.29 12.38
C PRO A 67 21.53 13.05 10.87
N ILE A 68 21.58 14.14 10.08
CA ILE A 68 21.85 14.07 8.63
C ILE A 68 23.36 14.06 8.36
N GLU A 69 24.13 14.75 9.20
CA GLU A 69 25.58 14.78 9.08
C GLU A 69 26.17 13.40 9.38
N GLY A 70 26.93 12.85 8.44
CA GLY A 70 27.46 11.49 8.52
C GLY A 70 26.48 10.38 8.10
N ALA A 71 25.25 10.71 7.69
CA ALA A 71 24.32 9.75 7.13
C ALA A 71 24.86 9.15 5.81
N VAL A 72 24.60 7.87 5.61
CA VAL A 72 25.05 7.10 4.44
C VAL A 72 23.97 7.12 3.38
N ASP A 73 24.35 7.42 2.13
CA ASP A 73 23.47 7.26 0.96
C ASP A 73 23.26 5.77 0.67
N ARG A 74 22.01 5.36 0.51
CA ARG A 74 21.59 3.96 0.42
C ARG A 74 20.53 3.79 -0.67
N GLN A 75 20.45 2.58 -1.20
CA GLN A 75 19.37 2.25 -2.12
C GLN A 75 18.02 2.32 -1.40
N VAL A 76 17.06 3.02 -2.03
CA VAL A 76 15.68 3.13 -1.56
C VAL A 76 14.76 2.44 -2.57
N VAL A 77 13.84 1.61 -2.09
CA VAL A 77 12.86 0.91 -2.92
C VAL A 77 11.47 1.13 -2.33
N ALA A 78 10.58 1.78 -3.06
CA ALA A 78 9.19 1.99 -2.66
C ALA A 78 8.25 1.06 -3.41
N ILE A 79 7.20 0.61 -2.72
CA ILE A 79 6.18 -0.29 -3.24
C ILE A 79 4.82 0.35 -2.99
N ASP A 80 3.94 0.31 -3.99
CA ASP A 80 2.52 0.61 -3.82
C ASP A 80 1.67 -0.26 -4.76
N THR A 81 0.39 -0.39 -4.45
CA THR A 81 -0.59 -1.06 -5.30
C THR A 81 -1.87 -0.25 -5.45
N SER A 82 -2.47 -0.38 -6.62
CA SER A 82 -3.78 0.18 -6.92
C SER A 82 -4.70 -0.90 -7.46
N SER A 83 -5.99 -0.65 -7.33
CA SER A 83 -7.05 -1.51 -7.82
C SER A 83 -8.22 -0.68 -8.29
N ILE A 84 -9.01 -1.24 -9.21
CA ILE A 84 -10.18 -0.57 -9.76
C ILE A 84 -11.23 -1.59 -10.20
N VAL A 85 -12.52 -1.25 -10.01
CA VAL A 85 -13.62 -1.92 -10.69
C VAL A 85 -13.72 -1.37 -12.10
N VAL A 86 -13.42 -2.22 -13.09
CA VAL A 86 -13.45 -1.84 -14.51
C VAL A 86 -14.86 -1.96 -15.09
N ALA A 87 -15.62 -2.94 -14.61
CA ALA A 87 -16.99 -3.21 -15.02
C ALA A 87 -17.67 -4.22 -14.09
N VAL A 88 -18.99 -4.33 -14.16
CA VAL A 88 -19.82 -5.25 -13.36
C VAL A 88 -20.51 -6.24 -14.30
N GLY A 89 -20.13 -7.51 -14.29
CA GLY A 89 -20.82 -8.61 -14.97
C GLY A 89 -22.25 -8.85 -14.47
N ARG A 90 -23.05 -9.65 -15.20
CA ARG A 90 -24.35 -10.14 -14.67
C ARG A 90 -24.18 -10.91 -13.35
N ASP A 91 -23.14 -11.74 -13.28
CA ASP A 91 -22.92 -12.66 -12.16
C ASP A 91 -21.66 -12.29 -11.32
N GLY A 92 -21.06 -11.12 -11.54
CA GLY A 92 -19.77 -10.80 -10.91
C GLY A 92 -19.18 -9.44 -11.26
N ILE A 93 -17.92 -9.18 -10.92
CA ILE A 93 -17.23 -7.92 -11.19
C ILE A 93 -15.90 -8.14 -11.90
N ILE A 94 -15.53 -7.24 -12.80
CA ILE A 94 -14.22 -7.22 -13.46
C ILE A 94 -13.35 -6.20 -12.72
N LEU A 95 -12.27 -6.69 -12.12
CA LEU A 95 -11.30 -5.90 -11.39
C LEU A 95 -9.99 -5.80 -12.15
N GLY A 96 -9.37 -4.62 -12.11
CA GLY A 96 -7.98 -4.41 -12.45
C GLY A 96 -7.15 -4.20 -11.19
N ILE A 97 -5.99 -4.82 -11.07
CA ILE A 97 -5.00 -4.55 -10.03
C ILE A 97 -3.63 -4.30 -10.66
N ARG A 98 -2.86 -3.37 -10.10
CA ARG A 98 -1.55 -2.96 -10.61
C ARG A 98 -0.61 -2.65 -9.45
N GLY A 99 0.65 -3.01 -9.58
CA GLY A 99 1.71 -2.70 -8.64
C GLY A 99 2.71 -1.71 -9.23
N GLY A 100 3.29 -0.89 -8.37
CA GLY A 100 4.40 0.01 -8.69
C GLY A 100 5.58 -0.31 -7.79
N ILE A 101 6.78 -0.39 -8.38
CA ILE A 101 8.04 -0.44 -7.65
C ILE A 101 8.90 0.71 -8.15
N ALA A 102 9.25 1.64 -7.26
CA ALA A 102 10.15 2.74 -7.56
C ALA A 102 11.49 2.52 -6.85
N ILE A 103 12.59 2.59 -7.58
CA ILE A 103 13.93 2.24 -7.09
C ILE A 103 14.84 3.44 -7.32
N ARG A 104 15.52 3.89 -6.26
CA ARG A 104 16.53 4.93 -6.32
C ARG A 104 17.83 4.38 -5.76
N ASN A 105 18.91 4.55 -6.51
CA ASN A 105 20.26 4.22 -6.07
C ASN A 105 21.25 5.22 -6.69
N MET A 106 22.55 5.02 -6.44
CA MET A 106 23.61 5.89 -6.98
C MET A 106 23.63 6.01 -8.50
N LEU A 107 23.02 5.07 -9.24
CA LEU A 107 22.97 5.09 -10.71
C LEU A 107 21.77 5.88 -11.25
N GLY A 108 20.74 6.12 -10.45
CA GLY A 108 19.56 6.88 -10.83
C GLY A 108 18.25 6.33 -10.29
N LEU A 109 17.17 6.67 -10.99
CA LEU A 109 15.79 6.29 -10.69
C LEU A 109 15.28 5.28 -11.72
N GLU A 110 14.69 4.19 -11.26
CA GLU A 110 14.01 3.18 -12.07
C GLU A 110 12.59 2.96 -11.56
N ILE A 111 11.62 2.86 -12.48
CA ILE A 111 10.22 2.54 -12.15
C ILE A 111 9.81 1.26 -12.85
N GLN A 112 9.28 0.30 -12.09
CA GLN A 112 8.71 -0.94 -12.61
C GLN A 112 7.21 -0.95 -12.36
N ARG A 113 6.44 -1.17 -13.43
CA ARG A 113 4.99 -1.39 -13.35
C ARG A 113 4.70 -2.87 -13.46
N VAL A 114 3.98 -3.41 -12.48
CA VAL A 114 3.61 -4.83 -12.41
C VAL A 114 2.11 -4.95 -12.70
N GLY A 115 1.75 -5.60 -13.80
CA GLY A 115 0.38 -5.65 -14.31
C GLY A 115 0.09 -4.60 -15.40
N PRO A 116 -1.19 -4.21 -15.61
CA PRO A 116 -2.35 -4.57 -14.79
C PRO A 116 -2.73 -6.04 -14.95
N PHE A 117 -3.10 -6.68 -13.84
CA PHE A 117 -3.78 -7.98 -13.87
C PHE A 117 -5.27 -7.71 -13.84
N ILE A 118 -6.01 -8.35 -14.75
CA ILE A 118 -7.45 -8.18 -14.89
C ILE A 118 -8.10 -9.51 -14.56
N VAL A 119 -9.08 -9.49 -13.67
CA VAL A 119 -9.75 -10.69 -13.17
C VAL A 119 -11.27 -10.49 -13.14
N TYR A 120 -12.02 -11.54 -13.50
CA TYR A 120 -13.46 -11.56 -13.34
C TYR A 120 -13.85 -12.40 -12.11
N LEU A 121 -14.42 -11.77 -11.11
CA LEU A 121 -14.81 -12.39 -9.85
C LEU A 121 -16.31 -12.64 -9.79
N THR A 122 -16.71 -13.84 -9.43
CA THR A 122 -18.10 -14.25 -9.15
C THR A 122 -18.15 -14.93 -7.77
N PRO A 123 -19.34 -15.11 -7.16
CA PRO A 123 -19.43 -15.78 -5.86
C PRO A 123 -18.85 -17.20 -5.88
N GLU A 124 -18.90 -17.85 -7.05
CA GLU A 124 -18.46 -19.23 -7.25
C GLU A 124 -16.96 -19.36 -7.44
N ASN A 125 -16.28 -18.34 -7.98
CA ASN A 125 -14.87 -18.44 -8.39
C ASN A 125 -13.89 -17.75 -7.43
N ILE A 126 -14.37 -16.83 -6.59
CA ILE A 126 -13.56 -15.97 -5.71
C ILE A 126 -12.58 -16.77 -4.83
N THR A 127 -13.06 -17.83 -4.17
CA THR A 127 -12.23 -18.67 -3.29
C THR A 127 -11.13 -19.41 -4.06
N SER A 128 -11.44 -19.90 -5.26
CA SER A 128 -10.47 -20.59 -6.11
C SER A 128 -9.40 -19.64 -6.67
N ILE A 129 -9.81 -18.42 -7.01
CA ILE A 129 -8.95 -17.34 -7.49
C ILE A 129 -7.97 -16.92 -6.39
N LEU A 130 -8.47 -16.64 -5.20
CA LEU A 130 -7.65 -16.31 -4.04
C LEU A 130 -6.68 -17.46 -3.74
N GLY A 131 -7.18 -18.69 -3.62
CA GLY A 131 -6.33 -19.87 -3.40
C GLY A 131 -5.22 -20.04 -4.42
N SER A 132 -5.49 -19.78 -5.71
CA SER A 132 -4.48 -19.86 -6.77
C SER A 132 -3.39 -18.78 -6.66
N ILE A 133 -3.76 -17.57 -6.23
CA ILE A 133 -2.83 -16.44 -6.00
C ILE A 133 -1.99 -16.66 -4.73
N PHE A 134 -2.59 -17.24 -3.70
CA PHE A 134 -1.91 -17.62 -2.46
C PHE A 134 -0.97 -18.81 -2.66
N GLY A 135 -1.26 -19.73 -3.58
CA GLY A 135 -0.45 -20.93 -3.79
C GLY A 135 -0.38 -21.78 -2.52
N ASP A 136 0.84 -22.15 -2.10
CA ASP A 136 1.10 -22.98 -0.91
C ASP A 136 1.03 -22.21 0.44
N LEU A 137 0.60 -20.95 0.42
CA LEU A 137 0.43 -20.19 1.66
C LEU A 137 -0.69 -20.80 2.51
N PRO A 138 -0.59 -20.76 3.86
CA PRO A 138 -1.63 -21.29 4.73
C PRO A 138 -3.00 -20.75 4.33
N PRO A 139 -4.04 -21.60 4.27
CA PRO A 139 -5.36 -21.13 3.88
C PRO A 139 -5.79 -20.05 4.86
N LEU A 140 -5.93 -18.82 4.36
CA LEU A 140 -6.72 -17.84 5.10
C LEU A 140 -8.14 -18.40 5.21
N ASP A 141 -8.86 -17.98 6.24
CA ASP A 141 -10.28 -18.26 6.33
C ASP A 141 -11.01 -17.45 5.24
N LEU A 142 -10.98 -17.98 4.02
CA LEU A 142 -11.54 -17.35 2.82
C LEU A 142 -13.08 -17.32 2.85
N SER A 143 -13.71 -17.95 3.85
CA SER A 143 -15.17 -18.10 3.96
C SER A 143 -15.91 -16.80 4.30
N SER A 144 -15.17 -15.75 4.65
CA SER A 144 -15.71 -14.47 5.14
C SER A 144 -15.62 -13.33 4.13
N TYR A 145 -15.01 -13.54 2.97
CA TYR A 145 -14.91 -12.52 1.92
C TYR A 145 -16.22 -12.44 1.13
N GLN A 146 -16.88 -11.29 1.21
CA GLN A 146 -18.07 -10.98 0.41
C GLN A 146 -17.66 -10.22 -0.86
N LEU A 147 -18.50 -10.30 -1.91
CA LEU A 147 -18.35 -9.48 -3.12
C LEU A 147 -18.84 -8.06 -2.87
N ASP A 148 -18.12 -7.32 -2.04
CA ASP A 148 -18.30 -5.90 -1.79
C ASP A 148 -16.99 -5.14 -2.03
N GLY A 149 -16.89 -3.86 -1.64
CA GLY A 149 -15.63 -3.10 -1.75
C GLY A 149 -14.43 -3.71 -1.01
N SER A 150 -14.62 -4.73 -0.17
CA SER A 150 -13.54 -5.42 0.53
C SER A 150 -12.70 -6.33 -0.37
N ILE A 151 -13.27 -6.92 -1.43
CA ILE A 151 -12.53 -7.86 -2.28
C ILE A 151 -11.48 -7.15 -3.16
N GLN A 152 -11.81 -5.95 -3.63
CA GLN A 152 -10.89 -5.10 -4.36
C GLN A 152 -9.66 -4.78 -3.49
N LYS A 153 -9.89 -4.32 -2.25
CA LYS A 153 -8.82 -4.03 -1.28
C LYS A 153 -8.00 -5.27 -0.94
N THR A 154 -8.66 -6.41 -0.78
CA THR A 154 -8.01 -7.70 -0.51
C THR A 154 -7.04 -8.05 -1.63
N LEU A 155 -7.49 -8.07 -2.89
CA LEU A 155 -6.60 -8.41 -4.02
C LEU A 155 -5.44 -7.42 -4.18
N ALA A 156 -5.67 -6.12 -3.95
CA ALA A 156 -4.63 -5.11 -3.94
C ALA A 156 -3.59 -5.37 -2.83
N SER A 157 -4.05 -5.67 -1.61
CA SER A 157 -3.19 -6.04 -0.48
C SER A 157 -2.38 -7.30 -0.77
N LEU A 158 -2.99 -8.30 -1.41
CA LEU A 158 -2.27 -9.53 -1.79
C LEU A 158 -1.19 -9.29 -2.83
N LEU A 159 -1.48 -8.49 -3.85
CA LEU A 159 -0.47 -8.06 -4.80
C LEU A 159 0.66 -7.30 -4.08
N GLU A 160 0.31 -6.42 -3.13
CA GLU A 160 1.27 -5.66 -2.35
C GLU A 160 2.20 -6.58 -1.55
N LYS A 161 1.66 -7.59 -0.85
CA LYS A 161 2.50 -8.55 -0.10
C LYS A 161 3.40 -9.38 -1.01
N ARG A 162 2.95 -9.75 -2.20
CA ARG A 162 3.79 -10.42 -3.19
C ARG A 162 4.91 -9.53 -3.72
N LEU A 163 4.64 -8.23 -3.93
CA LEU A 163 5.67 -7.26 -4.27
C LEU A 163 6.67 -7.09 -3.13
N GLN A 164 6.20 -7.02 -1.88
CA GLN A 164 7.06 -6.96 -0.70
C GLN A 164 7.96 -8.20 -0.61
N GLU A 165 7.41 -9.43 -0.73
CA GLU A 165 8.19 -10.67 -0.78
C GLU A 165 9.24 -10.66 -1.91
N TYR A 166 8.86 -10.19 -3.10
CA TYR A 166 9.76 -10.07 -4.24
C TYR A 166 10.91 -9.07 -3.96
N VAL A 167 10.59 -7.88 -3.46
CA VAL A 167 11.56 -6.82 -3.18
C VAL A 167 12.50 -7.22 -2.05
N VAL A 168 12.02 -7.76 -0.93
CA VAL A 168 12.91 -8.15 0.19
C VAL A 168 13.88 -9.27 -0.21
N LYS A 169 13.49 -10.15 -1.14
CA LYS A 169 14.37 -11.20 -1.68
C LYS A 169 15.37 -10.66 -2.70
N GLN A 170 14.99 -9.63 -3.44
CA GLN A 170 15.81 -9.14 -4.54
C GLN A 170 16.85 -8.11 -4.11
N PHE A 171 16.48 -7.23 -3.19
CA PHE A 171 17.35 -6.16 -2.74
C PHE A 171 18.09 -6.54 -1.45
N LYS A 172 19.26 -5.94 -1.25
CA LYS A 172 20.10 -6.14 -0.06
C LYS A 172 20.58 -4.77 0.40
N ASP A 173 20.81 -4.64 1.69
CA ASP A 173 21.27 -3.42 2.34
C ASP A 173 20.48 -2.16 1.96
N SER A 174 19.19 -2.32 1.64
CA SER A 174 18.31 -1.26 1.11
C SER A 174 17.32 -0.77 2.17
N ILE A 175 16.81 0.45 1.97
CA ILE A 175 15.64 0.98 2.69
C ILE A 175 14.42 0.68 1.82
N ILE A 176 13.50 -0.14 2.34
CA ILE A 176 12.27 -0.51 1.66
C ILE A 176 11.13 0.32 2.26
N LEU A 177 10.49 1.11 1.41
CA LEU A 177 9.35 1.94 1.75
C LEU A 177 8.06 1.25 1.34
N VAL A 178 7.07 1.30 2.23
CA VAL A 178 5.73 0.74 2.02
C VAL A 178 4.70 1.83 2.34
N ASP A 179 3.64 1.98 1.54
CA ASP A 179 2.51 2.84 1.90
C ASP A 179 1.57 2.11 2.87
N GLY A 180 1.21 2.76 3.98
CA GLY A 180 0.44 2.16 5.06
C GLY A 180 1.24 1.86 6.34
N SER A 181 0.77 0.89 7.12
CA SER A 181 1.34 0.53 8.43
C SER A 181 1.80 -0.93 8.45
N LEU A 182 2.70 -1.28 9.38
CA LEU A 182 3.09 -2.68 9.66
C LEU A 182 2.11 -3.36 10.64
N SER A 183 0.87 -2.88 10.67
CA SER A 183 -0.22 -3.43 11.48
C SER A 183 -0.69 -4.77 10.90
N ALA A 184 -0.48 -5.87 11.62
CA ALA A 184 -0.89 -7.20 11.20
C ALA A 184 -2.00 -7.76 12.10
N GLY A 185 -3.05 -8.35 11.51
CA GLY A 185 -4.20 -8.84 12.28
C GLY A 185 -5.48 -9.03 11.47
N PRO A 186 -6.00 -8.02 10.76
CA PRO A 186 -7.18 -8.17 9.92
C PRO A 186 -6.94 -9.15 8.76
N GLN A 187 -8.03 -9.64 8.15
CA GLN A 187 -8.02 -10.71 7.14
C GLN A 187 -7.09 -10.42 5.93
N ASP A 188 -6.90 -9.15 5.58
CA ASP A 188 -6.07 -8.69 4.47
C ASP A 188 -4.58 -8.47 4.82
N ASN A 189 -4.18 -8.62 6.09
CA ASN A 189 -2.79 -8.51 6.52
C ASN A 189 -2.40 -9.55 7.59
N PRO A 190 -2.30 -10.84 7.22
CA PRO A 190 -2.08 -11.91 8.19
C PRO A 190 -0.71 -11.82 8.84
N ILE A 191 -0.67 -11.97 10.17
CA ILE A 191 0.54 -11.86 11.01
C ILE A 191 1.69 -12.70 10.47
N TRP A 192 1.43 -13.96 10.08
CA TRP A 192 2.47 -14.86 9.60
C TRP A 192 3.14 -14.35 8.31
N LEU A 193 2.39 -13.72 7.40
CA LEU A 193 2.92 -13.27 6.10
C LEU A 193 3.80 -12.05 6.28
N VAL A 194 3.33 -11.06 7.04
CA VAL A 194 4.13 -9.88 7.38
C VAL A 194 5.36 -10.30 8.15
N SER A 195 5.23 -11.18 9.15
CA SER A 195 6.38 -11.66 9.94
C SER A 195 7.42 -12.32 9.06
N ARG A 196 7.00 -13.18 8.12
CA ARG A 196 7.88 -13.79 7.13
C ARG A 196 8.62 -12.76 6.27
N ILE A 197 7.91 -11.75 5.74
CA ILE A 197 8.52 -10.68 4.93
C ILE A 197 9.61 -9.96 5.74
N LEU A 198 9.33 -9.62 7.01
CA LEU A 198 10.30 -8.99 7.89
C LEU A 198 11.49 -9.92 8.22
N GLU A 199 11.24 -11.21 8.45
CA GLU A 199 12.27 -12.23 8.71
C GLU A 199 13.18 -12.45 7.51
N GLU A 200 12.64 -12.39 6.29
CA GLU A 200 13.42 -12.48 5.04
C GLU A 200 14.25 -11.20 4.78
N ALA A 201 13.75 -10.02 5.19
CA ALA A 201 14.43 -8.73 5.03
C ALA A 201 15.67 -8.58 5.93
N ARG A 202 15.57 -9.01 7.20
CA ARG A 202 16.63 -8.85 8.22
C ARG A 202 18.02 -9.38 7.83
N PRO A 203 18.20 -10.67 7.44
CA PRO A 203 19.53 -11.22 7.12
C PRO A 203 20.14 -10.60 5.86
N ARG A 204 19.35 -9.87 5.07
CA ARG A 204 19.81 -9.14 3.88
C ARG A 204 20.21 -7.71 4.18
N GLY A 205 20.10 -7.27 5.44
CA GLY A 205 20.40 -5.91 5.86
C GLY A 205 19.38 -4.89 5.39
N ASN A 206 18.19 -5.32 4.95
CA ASN A 206 17.13 -4.42 4.53
C ASN A 206 16.41 -3.82 5.74
N ASP A 207 16.15 -2.51 5.69
CA ASP A 207 15.34 -1.81 6.68
C ASP A 207 13.99 -1.46 6.07
N ILE A 208 12.89 -1.74 6.78
CA ILE A 208 11.54 -1.47 6.27
C ILE A 208 10.95 -0.29 7.02
N LEU A 209 10.46 0.70 6.27
CA LEU A 209 9.75 1.87 6.76
C LEU A 209 8.37 1.93 6.10
N ALA A 210 7.31 1.69 6.86
CA ALA A 210 5.94 1.83 6.37
C ALA A 210 5.37 3.18 6.77
N PHE A 211 5.00 4.01 5.79
CA PHE A 211 4.49 5.37 5.99
C PHE A 211 2.98 5.42 5.82
N SER A 212 2.25 5.88 6.83
CA SER A 212 0.79 6.05 6.73
C SER A 212 0.38 7.52 6.56
N LYS A 213 -0.34 7.80 5.47
CA LYS A 213 -0.91 9.12 5.11
C LYS A 213 -2.15 9.51 5.92
N THR A 214 -2.78 8.56 6.61
CA THR A 214 -3.99 8.79 7.42
C THR A 214 -3.91 7.91 8.65
N SER A 215 -3.56 8.49 9.79
CA SER A 215 -3.45 7.77 11.05
C SER A 215 -3.91 8.65 12.19
N ILE A 216 -4.38 8.02 13.28
CA ILE A 216 -4.64 8.73 14.54
C ILE A 216 -3.42 9.59 14.92
N LEU A 217 -2.18 9.13 14.65
CA LEU A 217 -0.93 9.85 14.91
C LEU A 217 -0.81 11.24 14.24
N GLN A 218 -1.54 11.52 13.15
CA GLN A 218 -1.56 12.87 12.57
C GLN A 218 -2.24 13.87 13.48
N PHE A 219 -3.28 13.46 14.22
CA PHE A 219 -3.88 14.29 15.24
C PHE A 219 -2.84 14.65 16.32
N TRP A 220 -2.00 13.70 16.72
CA TRP A 220 -0.95 13.94 17.72
C TRP A 220 0.11 14.93 17.26
N SER A 221 0.28 15.15 15.95
CA SER A 221 1.14 16.24 15.45
C SER A 221 0.61 17.64 15.77
N SER A 222 -0.70 17.78 16.03
CA SER A 222 -1.26 19.04 16.55
C SER A 222 -0.95 19.25 18.04
N ILE A 223 -0.66 18.16 18.76
CA ILE A 223 -0.39 18.15 20.20
C ILE A 223 1.10 18.24 20.51
N PHE A 224 1.91 17.50 19.76
CA PHE A 224 3.37 17.44 19.88
C PHE A 224 4.02 18.40 18.89
N THR A 225 3.81 19.70 19.14
CA THR A 225 4.40 20.77 18.33
C THR A 225 5.90 20.94 18.60
N ASP A 226 6.63 21.46 17.62
CA ASP A 226 8.06 21.77 17.70
C ASP A 226 8.41 22.57 18.98
N ASP A 227 7.60 23.57 19.32
CA ASP A 227 7.78 24.43 20.51
C ASP A 227 7.61 23.65 21.81
N ARG A 228 6.58 22.78 21.90
CA ARG A 228 6.34 21.95 23.09
C ARG A 228 7.47 20.95 23.29
N LEU A 229 7.98 20.38 22.21
CA LEU A 229 9.05 19.38 22.25
C LEU A 229 10.45 20.01 22.40
N GLY A 230 10.58 21.32 22.20
CA GLY A 230 11.87 22.00 22.16
C GLY A 230 12.79 21.49 21.04
N ALA A 231 12.22 20.95 19.96
CA ALA A 231 12.95 20.25 18.91
C ALA A 231 12.61 20.82 17.53
N LYS A 232 13.61 20.88 16.65
CA LYS A 232 13.44 21.30 15.25
C LYS A 232 13.53 20.09 14.32
N PRO A 233 12.72 20.01 13.26
CA PRO A 233 12.83 18.96 12.26
C PRO A 233 14.24 18.89 11.63
N PRO A 234 14.74 17.70 11.24
CA PRO A 234 14.05 16.41 11.32
C PRO A 234 14.15 15.73 12.69
N TYR A 235 13.04 15.19 13.18
CA TYR A 235 12.99 14.40 14.41
C TYR A 235 11.92 13.31 14.33
N ILE A 236 12.02 12.36 15.25
CA ILE A 236 11.04 11.29 15.47
C ILE A 236 10.63 11.24 16.94
N ILE A 237 9.43 10.76 17.18
CA ILE A 237 8.89 10.49 18.51
C ILE A 237 8.50 9.02 18.57
N ASP A 238 8.98 8.29 19.58
CA ASP A 238 8.57 6.90 19.78
C ASP A 238 7.14 6.85 20.33
N MET A 239 6.24 6.31 19.52
CA MET A 239 4.81 6.16 19.82
C MET A 239 4.42 4.68 20.00
N THR A 240 5.39 3.76 20.02
CA THR A 240 5.16 2.31 20.07
C THR A 240 4.26 1.94 21.25
N TRP A 241 4.60 2.45 22.44
CA TRP A 241 3.86 2.20 23.68
C TRP A 241 2.39 2.67 23.61
N LEU A 242 2.11 3.75 22.88
CA LEU A 242 0.76 4.30 22.77
C LEU A 242 -0.08 3.44 21.84
N ILE A 243 0.49 3.07 20.70
CA ILE A 243 -0.18 2.22 19.72
C ILE A 243 -0.47 0.83 20.30
N GLU A 244 0.45 0.26 21.06
CA GLU A 244 0.23 -1.00 21.78
C GLU A 244 -0.95 -0.93 22.78
N ARG A 245 -1.20 0.25 23.39
CA ARG A 245 -2.34 0.45 24.30
C ARG A 245 -3.66 0.68 23.57
N LEU A 246 -3.64 1.34 22.41
CA LEU A 246 -4.84 1.72 21.67
C LEU A 246 -5.32 0.62 20.70
N GLU A 247 -4.40 -0.03 19.98
CA GLU A 247 -4.70 -1.00 18.93
C GLU A 247 -4.81 -2.44 19.48
N MET A 248 -5.63 -2.67 20.52
CA MET A 248 -5.74 -3.98 21.20
C MET A 248 -6.15 -5.17 20.30
N ARG A 249 -6.62 -4.94 19.06
CA ARG A 249 -7.04 -5.98 18.10
C ARG A 249 -6.04 -6.23 16.97
N VAL A 250 -4.98 -5.44 16.86
CA VAL A 250 -4.03 -5.50 15.74
C VAL A 250 -2.61 -5.46 16.28
N ARG A 251 -1.77 -6.39 15.83
CA ARG A 251 -0.37 -6.48 16.28
C ARG A 251 0.51 -5.70 15.31
N VAL A 252 1.09 -4.59 15.76
CA VAL A 252 2.11 -3.89 14.96
C VAL A 252 3.41 -4.68 15.01
N LEU A 253 3.93 -5.04 13.84
CA LEU A 253 5.17 -5.81 13.71
C LEU A 253 6.34 -4.86 13.44
N GLY A 254 6.73 -4.10 14.46
CA GLY A 254 7.79 -3.10 14.39
C GLY A 254 7.70 -2.10 15.55
N ARG A 255 8.52 -1.05 15.48
CA ARG A 255 8.39 0.12 16.36
C ARG A 255 7.65 1.22 15.61
N THR A 256 6.74 1.91 16.27
CA THR A 256 5.95 2.98 15.63
C THR A 256 6.46 4.34 16.07
N PHE A 257 6.66 5.22 15.11
CA PHE A 257 7.11 6.58 15.32
C PHE A 257 6.15 7.58 14.71
N LEU A 258 6.03 8.74 15.35
CA LEU A 258 5.58 9.96 14.69
C LEU A 258 6.82 10.66 14.14
N ALA A 259 6.93 10.74 12.81
CA ALA A 259 8.09 11.29 12.12
C ALA A 259 7.78 12.68 11.56
N ARG A 260 8.58 13.66 11.96
CA ARG A 260 8.57 15.03 11.44
C ARG A 260 9.85 15.24 10.63
N LEU A 261 9.77 14.97 9.33
CA LEU A 261 10.95 14.91 8.46
C LEU A 261 11.27 16.22 7.74
N SER A 262 10.38 17.20 7.79
CA SER A 262 10.58 18.53 7.19
C SER A 262 9.98 19.61 8.09
N SER A 263 10.32 20.87 7.82
CA SER A 263 9.75 22.04 8.51
C SER A 263 8.30 22.36 8.11
N GLY A 264 7.70 21.59 7.18
CA GLY A 264 6.30 21.73 6.78
C GLY A 264 5.33 21.14 7.80
N LEU A 265 4.02 21.35 7.62
CA LEU A 265 2.99 21.03 8.62
C LEU A 265 2.69 19.54 8.83
N SER A 266 3.19 18.64 7.98
CA SER A 266 2.85 17.21 8.06
C SER A 266 3.82 16.44 8.93
N ALA A 267 3.29 15.59 9.80
CA ALA A 267 4.02 14.50 10.42
C ALA A 267 3.33 13.18 10.06
N TYR A 268 4.11 12.11 9.97
CA TYR A 268 3.64 10.82 9.48
C TYR A 268 3.82 9.75 10.53
N ARG A 269 2.85 8.83 10.63
CA ARG A 269 3.10 7.55 11.29
C ARG A 269 4.08 6.78 10.43
N VAL A 270 5.17 6.32 11.04
CA VAL A 270 6.13 5.44 10.41
C VAL A 270 6.35 4.22 11.29
N ASP A 271 5.98 3.05 10.77
CA ASP A 271 6.29 1.78 11.42
C ASP A 271 7.62 1.26 10.87
N VAL A 272 8.54 0.92 11.76
CA VAL A 272 9.93 0.62 11.42
C VAL A 272 10.32 -0.78 11.86
N ALA A 273 10.84 -1.56 10.93
CA ALA A 273 11.48 -2.85 11.18
C ALA A 273 12.93 -2.80 10.69
N THR A 274 13.86 -2.71 11.65
CA THR A 274 15.31 -2.56 11.40
C THR A 274 16.14 -3.25 12.47
N CYS A 275 17.37 -3.62 12.12
CA CYS A 275 18.41 -4.05 13.08
C CYS A 275 19.44 -2.95 13.38
N ARG A 276 19.31 -1.77 12.75
CA ARG A 276 20.17 -0.59 12.98
C ARG A 276 19.52 0.34 13.99
N ARG A 277 20.23 1.40 14.38
CA ARG A 277 19.60 2.49 15.12
C ARG A 277 18.60 3.19 14.22
N VAL A 278 17.42 3.50 14.75
CA VAL A 278 16.32 4.03 13.93
C VAL A 278 16.70 5.40 13.34
N GLU A 279 17.44 6.20 14.11
CA GLU A 279 17.94 7.52 13.72
C GLU A 279 18.90 7.44 12.53
N GLU A 280 19.73 6.38 12.47
CA GLU A 280 20.64 6.13 11.35
C GLU A 280 19.87 5.76 10.08
N VAL A 281 18.78 4.99 10.20
CA VAL A 281 17.93 4.61 9.07
C VAL A 281 17.19 5.82 8.51
N PHE A 282 16.59 6.64 9.38
CA PHE A 282 15.96 7.90 8.95
C PHE A 282 16.97 8.88 8.37
N GLY A 283 18.15 9.04 8.96
CA GLY A 283 19.21 9.88 8.41
C GLY A 283 19.62 9.41 7.01
N SER A 284 19.78 8.10 6.83
CA SER A 284 20.06 7.50 5.52
C SER A 284 18.93 7.74 4.53
N LEU A 285 17.65 7.60 4.93
CA LEU A 285 16.50 7.93 4.07
C LEU A 285 16.55 9.39 3.61
N LEU A 286 16.74 10.33 4.53
CA LEU A 286 16.83 11.78 4.22
C LEU A 286 18.01 12.12 3.30
N LYS A 287 19.07 11.30 3.33
CA LYS A 287 20.22 11.43 2.43
C LYS A 287 19.96 10.84 1.05
N SER A 288 19.11 9.82 0.97
CA SER A 288 18.95 8.96 -0.20
C SER A 288 17.72 9.28 -1.05
N ASP A 289 16.65 9.82 -0.46
CA ASP A 289 15.43 10.18 -1.17
C ASP A 289 15.01 11.62 -0.92
N SER A 290 14.40 12.24 -1.93
CA SER A 290 13.82 13.57 -1.78
C SER A 290 12.50 13.47 -1.02
N LEU A 291 12.16 14.51 -0.27
CA LEU A 291 10.88 14.60 0.42
C LEU A 291 10.00 15.67 -0.20
N ILE A 292 8.74 15.33 -0.44
CA ILE A 292 7.68 16.26 -0.84
C ILE A 292 6.74 16.41 0.35
N TYR A 293 6.70 17.61 0.95
CA TYR A 293 5.95 17.89 2.18
C TYR A 293 6.29 16.97 3.37
N GLY A 294 7.52 16.45 3.42
CA GLY A 294 7.96 15.53 4.47
C GLY A 294 7.62 14.06 4.19
N TYR A 295 7.05 13.74 3.02
CA TYR A 295 6.75 12.38 2.57
C TYR A 295 7.73 11.94 1.47
N PRO A 296 8.21 10.68 1.46
CA PRO A 296 9.17 10.21 0.45
C PRO A 296 8.66 10.33 -0.99
N GLU A 297 9.44 10.96 -1.86
CA GLU A 297 9.15 11.09 -3.29
C GLU A 297 8.97 9.71 -3.94
N LEU A 298 9.76 8.72 -3.53
CA LEU A 298 9.67 7.38 -4.10
C LEU A 298 8.33 6.69 -3.84
N LEU A 299 7.71 6.92 -2.69
CA LEU A 299 6.36 6.41 -2.42
C LEU A 299 5.31 7.09 -3.29
N ILE A 300 5.46 8.39 -3.57
CA ILE A 300 4.59 9.12 -4.51
C ILE A 300 4.74 8.54 -5.92
N LEU A 301 5.97 8.29 -6.36
CA LEU A 301 6.22 7.69 -7.67
C LEU A 301 5.67 6.26 -7.76
N ALA A 302 5.83 5.43 -6.73
CA ALA A 302 5.24 4.10 -6.72
C ALA A 302 3.70 4.17 -6.85
N HIS A 303 3.08 5.09 -6.12
CA HIS A 303 1.65 5.36 -6.15
C HIS A 303 1.16 5.80 -7.53
N ASP A 304 1.76 6.86 -8.09
CA ASP A 304 1.36 7.45 -9.37
C ASP A 304 1.45 6.44 -10.52
N TYR A 305 2.49 5.61 -10.53
CA TYR A 305 2.72 4.63 -11.60
C TYR A 305 1.90 3.34 -11.46
N CYS A 306 1.33 3.06 -10.28
CA CYS A 306 0.40 1.96 -10.07
C CYS A 306 -1.07 2.40 -10.23
N THR A 307 -1.38 3.69 -10.10
CA THR A 307 -2.74 4.23 -10.21
C THR A 307 -3.34 4.02 -11.60
N PHE A 308 -4.62 3.67 -11.63
CA PHE A 308 -5.40 3.55 -12.87
C PHE A 308 -5.99 4.90 -13.28
N THR A 309 -5.77 5.28 -14.53
CA THR A 309 -6.38 6.45 -15.14
C THR A 309 -7.70 6.10 -15.83
N LYS A 310 -8.51 7.10 -16.17
CA LYS A 310 -9.72 6.90 -17.02
C LYS A 310 -9.37 6.25 -18.36
N ASN A 311 -8.21 6.61 -18.94
CA ASN A 311 -7.74 6.01 -20.19
C ASN A 311 -7.41 4.52 -20.03
N ASP A 312 -6.84 4.11 -18.89
CA ASP A 312 -6.62 2.70 -18.58
C ASP A 312 -7.95 1.93 -18.57
N VAL A 313 -8.97 2.45 -17.89
CA VAL A 313 -10.30 1.82 -17.83
C VAL A 313 -10.91 1.68 -19.21
N ILE A 314 -10.89 2.75 -20.02
CA ILE A 314 -11.43 2.72 -21.39
C ILE A 314 -10.69 1.69 -22.25
N ALA A 315 -9.35 1.62 -22.14
CA ALA A 315 -8.55 0.66 -22.88
C ALA A 315 -8.86 -0.79 -22.48
N ILE A 316 -9.01 -1.05 -21.18
CA ILE A 316 -9.37 -2.37 -20.67
C ILE A 316 -10.78 -2.75 -21.14
N GLN A 317 -11.77 -1.87 -21.00
CA GLN A 317 -13.13 -2.11 -21.48
C GLN A 317 -13.17 -2.36 -22.99
N ALA A 318 -12.39 -1.62 -23.80
CA ALA A 318 -12.29 -1.85 -25.24
C ALA A 318 -11.68 -3.22 -25.57
N MET A 319 -10.64 -3.64 -24.84
CA MET A 319 -10.06 -4.97 -24.98
C MET A 319 -11.09 -6.06 -24.64
N LEU A 320 -11.84 -5.90 -23.56
CA LEU A 320 -12.86 -6.85 -23.15
C LEU A 320 -14.01 -6.93 -24.17
N ARG A 321 -14.44 -5.81 -24.77
CA ARG A 321 -15.42 -5.81 -25.87
C ARG A 321 -14.95 -6.65 -27.05
N LYS A 322 -13.66 -6.53 -27.41
CA LYS A 322 -13.06 -7.33 -28.47
C LYS A 322 -13.02 -8.82 -28.13
N LEU A 323 -12.98 -9.17 -26.85
CA LEU A 323 -13.06 -10.55 -26.35
C LEU A 323 -14.51 -11.07 -26.21
N GLY A 324 -15.51 -10.28 -26.58
CA GLY A 324 -16.92 -10.68 -26.56
C GLY A 324 -17.70 -10.25 -25.31
N ALA A 325 -17.10 -9.46 -24.42
CA ALA A 325 -17.83 -8.87 -23.31
C ALA A 325 -18.74 -7.75 -23.81
N GLU A 326 -20.05 -7.91 -23.66
CA GLU A 326 -21.03 -6.85 -23.89
C GLU A 326 -21.01 -5.91 -22.66
N PHE A 327 -20.96 -4.59 -22.85
CA PHE A 327 -21.05 -3.63 -21.75
C PHE A 327 -22.37 -2.85 -21.85
N PHE A 328 -23.22 -2.98 -20.85
CA PHE A 328 -24.43 -2.20 -20.66
C PHE A 328 -24.11 -0.99 -19.78
N ARG A 329 -24.79 0.14 -19.95
CA ARG A 329 -24.65 1.23 -18.97
C ARG A 329 -25.63 0.93 -17.85
N GLU A 330 -25.15 0.80 -16.61
CA GLU A 330 -26.08 0.75 -15.49
C GLU A 330 -26.64 2.16 -15.32
N ASP A 331 -27.94 2.29 -15.49
CA ASP A 331 -28.61 3.54 -15.17
C ASP A 331 -28.60 3.68 -13.65
N SER A 332 -27.75 4.58 -13.13
CA SER A 332 -27.77 4.96 -11.72
C SER A 332 -29.20 5.31 -11.32
N ILE A 333 -29.76 4.59 -10.34
CA ILE A 333 -31.10 4.86 -9.82
C ILE A 333 -31.19 6.32 -9.35
N ARG A 334 -30.08 6.86 -8.79
CA ARG A 334 -29.98 8.26 -8.41
C ARG A 334 -30.15 9.17 -9.63
N ASP A 335 -29.50 8.89 -10.74
CA ASP A 335 -29.66 9.69 -11.97
C ASP A 335 -31.01 9.49 -12.66
N MET A 336 -31.57 8.27 -12.59
CA MET A 336 -32.94 8.02 -13.05
C MET A 336 -33.99 8.78 -12.23
N LEU A 337 -33.79 8.89 -10.92
CA LEU A 337 -34.71 9.56 -10.01
C LEU A 337 -34.52 11.08 -9.97
N PHE A 338 -33.28 11.56 -10.08
CA PHE A 338 -32.94 12.96 -9.81
C PHE A 338 -32.43 13.74 -11.02
N ASN A 339 -31.98 13.08 -12.09
CA ASN A 339 -31.53 13.71 -13.35
C ASN A 339 -32.23 13.15 -14.62
N PRO A 340 -33.57 12.99 -14.67
CA PRO A 340 -34.23 12.31 -15.79
C PRO A 340 -34.21 13.08 -17.13
N ILE A 341 -33.87 14.37 -17.14
CA ILE A 341 -34.00 15.26 -18.31
C ILE A 341 -32.65 15.54 -19.01
N ASP A 342 -31.51 15.33 -18.34
CA ASP A 342 -30.18 15.61 -18.90
C ASP A 342 -29.64 14.51 -19.84
N ARG A 343 -30.49 13.54 -20.21
CA ARG A 343 -30.17 12.48 -21.17
C ARG A 343 -30.48 12.95 -22.60
N ARG A 344 -29.48 13.51 -23.29
CA ARG A 344 -29.46 13.61 -24.76
C ARG A 344 -28.25 12.89 -25.35
#